data_AF-A0A268KB83-F1
#
_entry.id   AF-A0A268KB83-F1
#
_cell.length_a   1.000
_cell.length_b   1.000
_cell.length_c   1.000
_cell.angle_alpha   90.00
_cell.angle_beta   90.00
_cell.angle_gamma   90.00
#
_symmetry.space_group_name_H-M   'P 1'
#
loop_
_entity.id
_entity.type
_entity.pdbx_description
1 polymer ?
#
loop_
_entity_poly.entity_id
_entity_poly.type
_entity_poly.pdbx_seq_one_letter_code
_entity_poly.pdbx_strand_id
1 'polypeptide(L)' 'MSNEQKISFEEAMNKLEQIVDKLEEGDVPLEEAIIFYKEGMELSKLCHDKLKSVEEQLTQIITEDGRKQNFTIEEEE' A
#
# COMPACT_ATOMS: atom_id res chain seq x y z
N MET A 1 -23.87 4.24 10.08
CA MET A 1 -23.54 3.06 9.26
C MET A 1 -22.61 3.55 8.16
N SER A 2 -21.31 3.61 8.44
CA SER A 2 -20.31 4.12 7.50
C SER A 2 -19.71 2.93 6.79
N ASN A 3 -20.31 2.56 5.67
CA ASN A 3 -19.78 1.52 4.79
C ASN A 3 -18.68 2.14 3.92
N GLU A 4 -17.59 2.58 4.54
CA GLU A 4 -16.36 2.90 3.81
C GLU A 4 -15.80 1.57 3.32
N GLN A 5 -16.07 1.23 2.06
CA GLN A 5 -15.42 0.10 1.42
C GLN A 5 -13.92 0.38 1.39
N LYS A 6 -13.20 -0.20 2.36
CA LYS A 6 -11.74 -0.22 2.37
C LYS A 6 -11.30 -0.93 1.09
N ILE A 7 -10.76 -0.17 0.15
CA ILE A 7 -10.13 -0.69 -1.07
C ILE A 7 -9.09 -1.75 -0.68
N SER A 8 -9.04 -2.86 -1.43
CA SER A 8 -8.03 -3.90 -1.25
C SER A 8 -6.63 -3.40 -1.65
N PHE A 9 -5.59 -4.19 -1.36
CA PHE A 9 -4.23 -3.84 -1.78
C PHE A 9 -4.13 -3.87 -3.31
N GLU A 10 -4.68 -4.91 -3.91
CA GLU A 10 -4.67 -5.18 -5.34
C GLU A 10 -5.44 -4.10 -6.12
N GLU A 11 -6.59 -3.66 -5.62
CA GLU A 11 -7.34 -2.56 -6.22
C GLU A 11 -6.59 -1.22 -6.10
N ALA A 12 -5.94 -0.95 -4.97
CA ALA A 12 -5.15 0.26 -4.79
C ALA A 12 -3.94 0.29 -5.72
N MET A 13 -3.28 -0.85 -5.89
CA MET A 13 -2.13 -1.00 -6.78
C MET A 13 -2.53 -0.84 -8.25
N ASN A 14 -3.62 -1.48 -8.68
CA ASN A 14 -4.15 -1.32 -10.04
C ASN A 14 -4.50 0.14 -10.37
N LYS A 15 -5.08 0.88 -9.41
CA LYS A 15 -5.37 2.31 -9.60
C LYS A 15 -4.10 3.15 -9.69
N LEU A 16 -3.10 2.82 -8.87
CA LEU A 16 -1.82 3.51 -8.88
C LEU A 16 -1.10 3.32 -10.23
N GLU A 17 -1.09 2.09 -10.77
CA GLU A 17 -0.55 1.80 -12.11
C GLU A 17 -1.25 2.64 -13.18
N GLN A 18 -2.59 2.67 -13.19
CA GLN A 18 -3.35 3.49 -14.15
C GLN A 18 -3.04 4.99 -14.06
N ILE A 19 -2.74 5.49 -12.85
CA ILE A 19 -2.34 6.89 -12.67
C ILE A 19 -0.95 7.14 -13.23
N VAL A 20 -0.01 6.21 -12.98
CA VAL A 20 1.35 6.29 -13.53
C VAL A 20 1.30 6.27 -15.06
N ASP A 21 0.57 5.32 -15.64
CA ASP A 21 0.41 5.21 -17.11
C ASP A 21 -0.07 6.54 -17.72
N LYS A 22 -1.11 7.15 -17.14
CA LYS A 22 -1.63 8.46 -17.60
C LYS A 22 -0.60 9.58 -17.48
N LEU A 23 0.16 9.62 -16.39
CA LEU A 23 1.19 10.64 -16.20
C LEU A 23 2.37 10.45 -17.17
N GLU A 24 2.68 9.21 -17.53
CA GLU A 24 3.75 8.86 -18.49
C GLU A 24 3.36 9.13 -19.95
N GLU A 25 2.07 9.08 -20.30
CA GLU A 25 1.55 9.45 -21.64
C GLU A 25 1.90 10.90 -22.04
N GLY A 26 2.09 11.79 -21.06
CA GLY A 26 2.63 13.15 -21.27
C GLY A 26 1.68 14.16 -21.92
N ASP A 27 0.47 13.76 -22.30
CA ASP A 27 -0.59 14.64 -22.86
C ASP A 27 -1.62 15.08 -21.80
N VAL A 28 -1.27 14.96 -20.51
CA VAL A 28 -2.13 15.36 -19.40
C VAL A 28 -1.92 16.85 -19.07
N PRO A 29 -2.98 17.67 -19.04
CA PRO A 29 -2.89 19.06 -18.60
C PRO A 29 -2.28 19.19 -17.21
N LEU A 30 -1.53 20.27 -16.96
CA LEU A 30 -0.80 20.46 -15.70
C LEU A 30 -1.71 20.37 -14.47
N GLU A 31 -2.90 20.95 -14.53
CA GLU A 31 -3.87 20.93 -13.44
C GLU A 31 -4.34 19.50 -13.12
N GLU A 32 -4.56 18.68 -14.15
CA GLU A 32 -4.95 17.26 -14.00
C GLU A 32 -3.77 16.41 -13.51
N ALA A 33 -2.56 16.68 -14.00
CA ALA A 33 -1.34 16.00 -13.56
C ALA A 33 -1.10 16.19 -12.05
N ILE A 34 -1.38 17.39 -11.51
CA ILE A 34 -1.29 17.65 -10.08
C ILE A 34 -2.33 16.84 -9.28
N ILE A 35 -3.52 16.64 -9.84
CA ILE A 35 -4.57 15.83 -9.20
C ILE A 35 -4.14 14.37 -9.18
N PHE A 36 -3.73 13.82 -10.33
CA PHE A 36 -3.25 12.45 -10.44
C PHE A 36 -2.03 12.18 -9.56
N TYR A 37 -1.10 13.13 -9.48
CA TYR A 37 0.05 13.01 -8.58
C TYR A 37 -0.38 12.89 -7.11
N LYS A 38 -1.34 13.71 -6.66
CA LYS A 38 -1.85 13.64 -5.28
C LYS A 38 -2.55 12.31 -5.01
N GLU A 39 -3.41 11.87 -5.92
CA GLU A 39 -4.10 10.58 -5.79
C GLU A 39 -3.10 9.42 -5.78
N GLY A 40 -2.10 9.44 -6.65
CA GLY A 40 -1.03 8.44 -6.69
C GLY A 40 -0.23 8.40 -5.39
N MET A 41 0.07 9.55 -4.79
CA MET A 41 0.73 9.63 -3.49
C MET A 41 -0.11 9.02 -2.35
N GLU A 42 -1.42 9.26 -2.36
CA GLU A 42 -2.34 8.68 -1.37
C GLU A 42 -2.45 7.15 -1.52
N LEU A 43 -2.56 6.65 -2.75
CA LEU A 43 -2.59 5.22 -3.05
C LEU A 43 -1.28 4.54 -2.69
N SER A 44 -0.13 5.15 -3.03
CA SER A 44 1.19 4.64 -2.67
C SER A 44 1.36 4.50 -1.16
N LYS A 45 0.95 5.53 -0.42
CA LYS A 45 0.93 5.49 1.06
C LYS A 45 0.02 4.37 1.57
N LEU A 46 -1.17 4.23 1.01
CA LEU A 46 -2.11 3.19 1.42
C LEU A 46 -1.54 1.77 1.19
N CYS A 47 -0.90 1.54 0.04
CA CYS A 47 -0.24 0.27 -0.26
C CYS A 47 0.87 -0.02 0.75
N HIS A 48 1.73 0.97 1.03
CA HIS A 48 2.79 0.84 2.02
C HIS A 48 2.24 0.52 3.42
N ASP A 49 1.23 1.25 3.88
CA ASP A 49 0.63 1.04 5.20
C ASP A 49 -0.02 -0.35 5.33
N LYS A 50 -0.63 -0.86 4.25
CA LYS A 50 -1.16 -2.23 4.21
C LYS A 50 -0.06 -3.28 4.32
N LEU A 51 1.01 -3.15 3.55
CA LEU A 51 2.15 -4.08 3.59
C LEU A 51 2.79 -4.06 4.98
N LYS A 52 3.04 -2.88 5.52
CA LYS A 52 3.58 -2.71 6.87
C LYS A 52 2.69 -3.36 7.93
N SER A 53 1.37 -3.21 7.83
CA SER A 53 0.44 -3.86 8.76
C SER A 53 0.50 -5.39 8.67
N VAL A 54 0.73 -5.96 7.49
CA VAL A 54 0.92 -7.40 7.31
C VAL A 54 2.27 -7.84 7.87
N GLU A 55 3.34 -7.08 7.62
CA GLU A 55 4.68 -7.34 8.16
C GLU A 55 4.67 -7.34 9.69
N GLU A 56 4.03 -6.35 10.33
CA GLU A 56 3.87 -6.27 11.79
C GLU A 56 3.09 -7.47 12.35
N GLN A 57 2.05 -7.92 11.65
CA GLN A 57 1.28 -9.11 12.03
C GLN A 57 2.11 -10.39 11.91
N LEU A 58 2.91 -10.53 10.84
CA LEU A 58 3.81 -11.66 10.65
C LEU A 58 4.95 -11.66 11.68
N THR A 59 5.44 -10.48 12.06
CA THR A 59 6.48 -10.32 13.08
C THR A 59 5.99 -10.74 14.45
N GLN A 60 4.68 -10.75 14.72
CA GLN A 60 4.11 -11.22 15.98
C GLN A 60 3.60 -12.67 15.87
N ILE A 61 4.49 -13.64 15.97
CA ILE A 61 4.10 -15.04 16.18
C ILE A 61 3.89 -15.26 17.69
N ILE A 62 2.70 -15.76 18.05
CA ILE A 62 2.45 -16.31 19.39
C ILE A 62 2.96 -17.75 19.38
N THR A 63 4.01 -18.00 20.15
CA THR A 63 4.56 -19.34 20.35
C THR A 63 3.59 -20.19 21.20
N GLU A 64 3.70 -21.52 21.15
CA GLU A 64 2.80 -22.44 21.88
C GLU A 64 2.77 -22.20 23.40
N ASP A 65 3.79 -21.56 23.95
CA ASP A 65 3.91 -21.14 25.36
C ASP A 65 3.33 -19.74 25.66
N GLY A 66 2.64 -19.12 24.68
CA GLY A 66 1.94 -17.85 24.83
C GLY A 66 2.85 -16.62 24.84
N ARG A 67 4.13 -16.76 24.46
CA ARG A 67 5.07 -15.64 24.37
C ARG A 67 4.96 -14.96 23.01
N LYS A 68 5.12 -13.64 23.00
CA LYS A 68 5.28 -12.86 21.77
C LYS A 68 6.74 -12.90 21.37
N GLN A 69 7.06 -13.54 20.25
CA GLN A 69 8.40 -13.50 19.67
C GLN A 69 8.37 -12.65 18.42
N ASN A 70 9.35 -11.76 18.27
CA ASN A 70 9.56 -11.03 17.03
C ASN A 70 10.10 -12.03 16.00
N PHE A 71 9.31 -12.32 14.97
CA PHE A 71 9.74 -13.10 13.82
C PHE A 71 10.54 -12.15 12.89
N THR A 72 11.86 -12.18 13.04
CA THR A 72 12.75 -11.47 12.12
C THR A 72 12.97 -12.38 10.91
N ILE A 73 12.53 -11.93 9.73
CA ILE A 73 12.97 -12.55 8.48
C ILE A 73 14.44 -12.13 8.32
N GLU A 74 15.37 -13.05 8.53
CA GLU A 74 16.77 -12.83 8.17
C GLU A 74 16.83 -12.74 6.64
N GLU A 75 17.00 -11.52 6.10
CA GLU A 75 17.37 -11.35 4.70
C GLU A 75 18.76 -11.98 4.53
N GLU A 76 18.84 -13.13 3.85
CA GLU A 76 20.13 -13.71 3.45
C GLU A 76 20.80 -12.72 2.49
N GLU A 77 21.92 -12.12 2.92
CA GLU A 77 22.79 -11.22 2.12
C GLU A 77 23.34 -11.88 0.85
#